data_AF-A0A7S3RVE6-F1
#
_entry.id   AF-A0A7S3RVE6-F1
#
_cell.length_a   1.000
_cell.length_b   1.000
_cell.length_c   1.000
_cell.angle_alpha   90.00
_cell.angle_beta   90.00
_cell.angle_gamma   90.00
#
_symmetry.space_group_name_H-M   'P 1'
#
loop_
_entity.id
_entity.type
_entity.pdbx_description
1 polymer ?
#
loop_
_entity_poly.entity_id
_entity_poly.type
_entity_poly.pdbx_seq_one_letter_code
_entity_poly.pdbx_strand_id
1 'polypeptide(L)'
;WENMLDIIMAAFNMNEIPAVRLGPQGKLDAALDLFKRDKQVRVLLMPLARGANGINLTAAQHVMFVEPLLNPAVEAQAIGRVHRISQTKPTTIHRFAVADSIEVALLA
;
A
#
# COMPACT_ATOMS: atom_id res chain seq x y z
N TRP A 1 2.43 -5.34 12.82
CA TRP A 1 2.81 -4.54 11.65
C TRP A 1 2.18 -3.15 11.60
N GLU A 2 1.17 -2.81 12.41
CA GLU A 2 0.74 -1.41 12.60
C GLU A 2 1.92 -0.48 12.97
N ASN A 3 2.77 -0.93 13.88
CA ASN A 3 3.99 -0.21 14.29
C ASN A 3 4.95 0.07 13.11
N MET A 4 4.93 -0.73 12.04
CA MET A 4 5.75 -0.45 10.86
C MET A 4 5.19 0.73 10.07
N LEU A 5 3.86 0.78 9.90
CA LEU A 5 3.21 1.92 9.24
C LEU A 5 3.39 3.22 10.04
N ASP A 6 3.47 3.14 11.37
CA ASP A 6 3.89 4.26 12.23
C ASP A 6 5.29 4.77 11.87
N ILE A 7 6.27 3.86 11.78
CA ILE A 7 7.65 4.21 11.44
C ILE A 7 7.75 4.82 10.05
N ILE A 8 7.07 4.23 9.06
CA ILE A 8 7.05 4.74 7.68
C ILE A 8 6.38 6.12 7.62
N MET A 9 5.27 6.31 8.35
CA MET A 9 4.60 7.61 8.43
C MET A 9 5.52 8.68 9.04
N ALA A 10 6.26 8.34 10.10
CA ALA A 10 7.24 9.23 10.69
C ALA A 10 8.34 9.60 9.68
N ALA A 11 8.86 8.62 8.92
CA ALA A 11 9.85 8.86 7.88
C ALA A 11 9.32 9.76 6.76
N PHE A 12 8.07 9.59 6.32
CA PHE A 12 7.46 10.48 5.33
C PHE A 12 7.29 11.91 5.84
N ASN A 13 6.87 12.08 7.09
CA ASN A 13 6.77 13.40 7.70
C ASN A 13 8.14 14.10 7.77
N MET A 14 9.20 13.37 8.13
CA MET A 14 10.57 13.90 8.19
C MET A 14 11.10 14.32 6.81
N ASN A 15 10.59 13.74 5.73
CA ASN A 15 10.99 14.04 4.36
C ASN A 15 9.96 14.91 3.62
N GLU A 16 9.00 15.48 4.34
CA GLU A 16 7.94 16.35 3.77
C GLU A 16 7.13 15.67 2.65
N ILE A 17 6.96 14.35 2.74
CA ILE A 17 6.15 13.58 1.80
C ILE A 17 4.73 13.50 2.34
N PRO A 18 3.73 14.14 1.70
CA PRO A 18 2.38 14.13 2.23
C PRO A 18 1.76 12.74 2.06
N ALA A 19 1.39 12.14 3.19
CA ALA A 19 0.83 10.81 3.26
C ALA A 19 -0.40 10.78 4.16
N VAL A 20 -1.31 9.86 3.89
CA VAL A 20 -2.44 9.54 4.77
C VAL A 20 -2.31 8.11 5.25
N ARG A 21 -2.51 7.89 6.55
CA ARG A 21 -2.52 6.56 7.14
C ARG A 21 -3.92 6.16 7.56
N LEU A 22 -4.31 4.95 7.19
CA LEU A 22 -5.47 4.29 7.73
C LEU A 22 -5.14 3.70 9.11
N GLY A 23 -5.57 4.38 10.17
CA GLY A 23 -5.43 3.86 11.54
C GLY A 23 -6.34 2.65 11.81
N PRO A 24 -6.16 1.96 12.95
CA PRO A 24 -6.91 0.73 13.30
C PRO A 24 -8.44 0.90 13.31
N GLN A 25 -8.92 2.04 13.81
CA GLN A 25 -10.34 2.43 13.81
C GLN A 25 -10.66 3.50 12.75
N GLY A 26 -9.71 3.78 11.86
CA GLY A 26 -9.86 4.81 10.83
C GLY A 26 -10.97 4.44 9.85
N LYS A 27 -11.78 5.43 9.46
CA LYS A 27 -12.77 5.26 8.41
C LYS A 27 -12.06 5.14 7.06
N LEU A 28 -12.14 3.95 6.46
CA LEU A 28 -11.51 3.62 5.19
C LEU A 28 -11.93 4.60 4.09
N ASP A 29 -13.22 4.91 3.99
CA ASP A 29 -13.75 5.81 2.96
C ASP A 29 -13.16 7.21 3.04
N ALA A 30 -12.97 7.76 4.24
CA ALA A 30 -12.39 9.09 4.42
C ALA A 30 -10.92 9.14 3.97
N ALA A 31 -10.13 8.14 4.31
CA ALA A 31 -8.73 8.04 3.88
C ALA A 31 -8.63 7.84 2.35
N LEU A 32 -9.53 7.04 1.78
CA LEU A 32 -9.62 6.84 0.32
C LEU A 32 -10.03 8.10 -0.42
N ASP A 33 -11.00 8.85 0.10
CA ASP A 33 -11.46 10.10 -0.51
C ASP A 33 -10.34 11.15 -0.47
N LEU A 34 -9.63 11.29 0.65
CA LEU A 34 -8.45 12.15 0.74
C LEU A 34 -7.40 11.75 -0.29
N PHE A 35 -7.01 10.47 -0.34
CA PHE A 35 -6.02 9.97 -1.29
C PHE A 35 -6.43 10.15 -2.76
N LYS A 36 -7.72 10.10 -3.08
CA LYS A 36 -8.23 10.24 -4.45
C LYS A 36 -8.38 11.69 -4.89
N ARG A 37 -8.81 12.57 -3.99
CA ARG A 37 -9.26 13.93 -4.35
C ARG A 37 -8.21 14.98 -4.05
N ASP A 38 -7.43 14.80 -2.99
CA ASP A 38 -6.39 15.74 -2.62
C ASP A 38 -5.10 15.45 -3.41
N LYS A 39 -4.73 16.39 -4.28
CA LYS A 39 -3.52 16.28 -5.11
C LYS A 39 -2.23 16.42 -4.30
N GLN A 40 -2.30 16.94 -3.07
CA GLN A 40 -1.15 17.03 -2.19
C GLN A 40 -0.82 15.66 -1.59
N VAL A 41 -1.82 14.82 -1.29
CA VAL A 41 -1.60 13.48 -0.73
C VAL A 41 -0.99 12.57 -1.79
N ARG A 42 0.25 12.12 -1.55
CA ARG A 42 1.02 11.28 -2.49
C ARG A 42 0.99 9.80 -2.12
N VAL A 43 0.78 9.48 -0.85
CA VAL A 43 0.87 8.10 -0.35
C VAL A 43 -0.31 7.76 0.55
N LEU A 44 -0.86 6.54 0.38
CA LEU A 44 -1.81 5.92 1.30
C LEU A 44 -1.12 4.75 1.99
N LEU A 45 -0.99 4.84 3.32
CA LEU A 45 -0.49 3.77 4.18
C LEU A 45 -1.66 3.00 4.77
N MET A 46 -1.70 1.69 4.57
CA MET A 46 -2.76 0.86 5.13
C MET A 46 -2.32 -0.60 5.35
N PRO A 47 -2.91 -1.31 6.31
CA PRO A 47 -2.69 -2.75 6.47
C PRO A 47 -3.18 -3.53 5.25
N LEU A 48 -2.45 -4.58 4.85
CA LEU A 48 -2.80 -5.41 3.70
C LEU A 48 -4.22 -6.01 3.80
N ALA A 49 -4.61 -6.48 4.99
CA ALA A 49 -5.93 -7.05 5.23
C ALA A 49 -7.08 -6.05 4.97
N ARG A 50 -6.83 -4.76 5.16
CA ARG A 50 -7.77 -3.67 4.86
C ARG A 50 -7.75 -3.33 3.36
N GLY A 51 -6.62 -3.56 2.69
CA GLY A 51 -6.41 -3.32 1.27
C GLY A 51 -7.00 -4.40 0.35
N ALA A 52 -7.10 -5.64 0.82
CA ALA A 52 -7.55 -6.77 0.00
C ALA A 52 -9.08 -6.79 -0.25
N ASN A 53 -9.87 -6.09 0.57
CA ASN A 53 -11.32 -6.22 0.63
C ASN A 53 -12.06 -5.01 0.01
N GLY A 54 -12.70 -5.22 -1.15
CA GLY A 54 -13.80 -4.38 -1.64
C GLY A 54 -13.47 -2.94 -2.09
N ILE A 55 -12.23 -2.48 -1.98
CA ILE A 55 -11.86 -1.09 -2.32
C ILE A 55 -11.48 -0.90 -3.79
N ASN A 56 -11.60 0.33 -4.28
CA ASN A 56 -11.12 0.75 -5.59
C ASN A 56 -10.00 1.78 -5.45
N LEU A 57 -8.78 1.43 -5.85
CA LEU A 57 -7.54 2.20 -5.66
C LEU A 57 -6.88 2.63 -6.99
N THR A 58 -7.68 2.89 -8.02
CA THR A 58 -7.19 3.34 -9.34
C THR A 58 -6.50 4.71 -9.33
N ALA A 59 -6.41 5.40 -8.19
CA ALA A 59 -5.58 6.60 -8.03
C ALA A 59 -4.09 6.25 -7.87
N ALA A 60 -3.77 5.03 -7.41
CA ALA A 60 -2.39 4.59 -7.21
C ALA A 60 -1.78 4.00 -8.49
N GLN A 61 -0.49 4.24 -8.69
CA GLN A 61 0.31 3.63 -9.76
C GLN A 61 1.45 2.77 -9.22
N HIS A 62 1.85 2.98 -7.97
CA HIS A 62 2.88 2.22 -7.31
C HIS A 62 2.27 1.49 -6.12
N VAL A 63 2.56 0.19 -6.02
CA VAL A 63 2.19 -0.65 -4.87
C VAL A 63 3.48 -1.12 -4.23
N MET A 64 3.62 -0.90 -2.93
CA MET A 64 4.82 -1.25 -2.16
C MET A 64 4.43 -2.20 -1.05
N PHE A 65 4.93 -3.44 -1.10
CA PHE A 65 4.76 -4.40 -0.01
C PHE A 65 5.98 -4.34 0.89
N VAL A 66 5.80 -3.73 2.06
CA VAL A 66 6.87 -3.51 3.06
C VAL A 66 7.02 -4.67 4.04
N GLU A 67 6.25 -5.74 3.86
CA GLU A 67 6.33 -6.96 4.68
C GLU A 67 6.38 -8.19 3.76
N PRO A 68 7.09 -9.26 4.16
CA PRO A 68 7.11 -10.50 3.40
C PRO A 68 5.74 -11.17 3.39
N LEU A 69 5.26 -11.51 2.20
CA LEU A 69 3.93 -12.10 2.00
C LEU A 69 4.03 -13.61 1.84
N LEU A 70 3.47 -14.34 2.79
CA LEU A 70 3.43 -15.81 2.75
C LEU A 70 2.34 -16.35 1.83
N ASN A 71 1.35 -15.53 1.47
CA ASN A 71 0.21 -15.94 0.67
C ASN A 71 0.11 -15.08 -0.62
N PRO A 72 0.56 -15.61 -1.77
CA PRO A 72 0.50 -14.90 -3.05
C PRO A 72 -0.94 -14.49 -3.46
N ALA A 73 -1.96 -15.21 -3.00
CA ALA A 73 -3.35 -14.88 -3.34
C ALA A 73 -3.80 -13.56 -2.70
N VAL A 74 -3.36 -13.27 -1.46
CA VAL A 74 -3.69 -12.00 -0.79
C VAL A 74 -3.00 -10.84 -1.50
N GLU A 75 -1.76 -11.04 -1.93
CA GLU A 75 -1.02 -10.08 -2.72
C GLU A 75 -1.73 -9.78 -4.05
N ALA A 76 -2.05 -10.82 -4.83
CA ALA A 76 -2.74 -10.67 -6.11
C ALA A 76 -4.08 -9.95 -5.96
N GLN A 77 -4.82 -10.21 -4.88
CA GLN A 77 -6.06 -9.49 -4.57
C GLN A 77 -5.82 -8.01 -4.29
N ALA A 78 -4.78 -7.65 -3.53
CA ALA A 78 -4.43 -6.27 -3.25
C ALA A 78 -3.97 -5.54 -4.52
N ILE A 79 -3.12 -6.17 -5.33
CA ILE A 79 -2.68 -5.65 -6.64
C ILE A 79 -3.89 -5.39 -7.53
N GLY A 80 -4.86 -6.32 -7.60
CA GLY A 80 -6.07 -6.18 -8.39
C GLY A 80 -6.99 -5.02 -7.99
N ARG A 81 -6.79 -4.40 -6.82
CA ARG A 81 -7.49 -3.15 -6.43
C ARG A 81 -6.91 -1.92 -7.09
N VAL A 82 -5.66 -1.98 -7.52
CA VAL A 82 -4.92 -0.90 -8.18
C VAL A 82 -4.85 -1.16 -9.68
N HIS A 83 -4.37 -2.35 -10.06
CA HIS A 83 -4.29 -2.82 -11.43
C HIS A 83 -5.65 -3.39 -11.88
N ARG A 84 -6.53 -2.47 -12.31
CA ARG A 84 -7.92 -2.76 -12.71
C ARG A 84 -8.22 -2.12 -14.07
N ILE A 85 -9.25 -2.61 -14.77
CA ILE A 85 -9.71 -2.09 -16.07
C ILE A 85 -9.87 -0.56 -16.17
N SER A 86 -10.24 0.11 -15.08
CA SER A 86 -10.40 1.56 -15.03
C SER A 86 -9.10 2.34 -14.78
N GLN A 87 -7.98 1.65 -14.53
CA GLN A 87 -6.65 2.24 -14.42
C GLN A 87 -6.05 2.35 -15.82
N THR A 88 -5.76 3.58 -16.26
CA THR A 88 -5.21 3.85 -17.60
C THR A 88 -3.71 4.03 -17.60
N LYS A 89 -3.08 4.16 -16.42
CA LYS A 89 -1.65 4.34 -16.27
C LYS A 89 -0.95 3.04 -15.87
N PRO A 90 0.34 2.86 -16.23
CA PRO A 90 1.11 1.70 -15.79
C PRO A 90 1.11 1.55 -14.26
N THR A 91 0.95 0.31 -13.80
CA THR A 91 1.08 -0.05 -12.38
C THR A 91 2.43 -0.73 -12.15
N THR A 92 3.20 -0.27 -11.17
CA THR A 92 4.48 -0.85 -10.76
C THR A 92 4.35 -1.46 -9.37
N ILE A 93 4.78 -2.71 -9.22
CA ILE A 93 4.76 -3.43 -7.95
C ILE A 93 6.19 -3.51 -7.43
N HIS A 94 6.39 -3.04 -6.20
CA HIS A 94 7.67 -3.07 -5.50
C HIS A 94 7.58 -4.08 -4.37
N ARG A 95 8.53 -5.02 -4.35
CA ARG A 95 8.69 -6.00 -3.30
C ARG A 95 10.05 -5.78 -2.65
N PHE A 96 10.07 -5.69 -1.34
CA PHE A 96 11.30 -5.60 -0.57
C PHE A 96 11.62 -6.99 -0.02
N ALA A 97 12.88 -7.39 -0.15
CA ALA A 97 13.40 -8.57 0.51
C ALA A 97 14.82 -8.27 1.02
N VAL A 98 15.13 -8.80 2.19
CA VAL A 98 16.50 -8.77 2.72
C VAL A 98 17.33 -9.87 2.05
N ALA A 99 18.47 -9.50 1.48
CA ALA A 99 19.42 -10.47 0.91
C ALA A 99 19.86 -11.48 1.97
N ASP A 100 20.18 -12.70 1.54
CA ASP A 100 20.62 -13.80 2.41
C ASP A 100 19.62 -14.15 3.53
N SER A 101 18.32 -13.93 3.28
CA SER A 101 17.24 -14.28 4.19
C SER A 101 16.19 -15.18 3.53
N ILE A 102 15.29 -15.73 4.34
CA ILE A 102 14.15 -16.53 3.87
C ILE A 102 13.24 -15.74 2.92
N GLU A 103 13.26 -14.41 2.97
CA GLU A 103 12.39 -13.55 2.14
C GLU A 103 12.70 -13.69 0.65
N VAL A 104 13.94 -13.97 0.27
CA VAL A 104 14.31 -14.19 -1.14
C VAL A 104 13.62 -15.44 -1.69
N ALA A 105 13.51 -16.48 -0.88
CA ALA A 105 12.81 -17.71 -1.28
C ALA A 105 11.29 -17.52 -1.40
N LEU A 106 10.72 -16.52 -0.71
CA LEU A 106 9.30 -16.16 -0.83
C LEU A 106 8.99 -15.36 -2.11
N LEU A 107 10.01 -14.77 -2.74
CA LEU A 107 9.88 -14.00 -3.99
C LEU A 107 10.06 -14.84 -5.26
N ALA A 108 10.61 -16.06 -5.13
CA ALA A 108 10.92 -16.97 -6.23
C ALA A 108 9.69 -17.80 -6.65
#